data_AF-A0A2C1Z625-F1
#
_entry.id   AF-A0A2C1Z625-F1
#
_cell.length_a   1.000
_cell.length_b   1.000
_cell.length_c   1.000
_cell.angle_alpha   90.00
_cell.angle_beta   90.00
_cell.angle_gamma   90.00
#
_symmetry.space_group_name_H-M   'P 1'
#
loop_
_entity.id
_entity.type
_entity.pdbx_description
1 polymer ?
#
loop_
_entity_poly.entity_id
_entity_poly.type
_entity_poly.pdbx_seq_one_letter_code
_entity_poly.pdbx_strand_id
1 'polypeptide(L)'
;MKQSGPTEGYYGRISKQGNANLRRAIYNAGRSLSVHNDVLKPFYTRLKEKGKKAGKIYIAMGNKFIKIAFAMLKNQSPFKWDNPTFDYKQEVTKKLMLQIAA
;
A
#
# COMPACT_ATOMS: atom_id res chain seq x y z
N MET A 1 -10.92 0.73 29.82
CA MET A 1 -11.82 1.78 29.29
C MET A 1 -11.39 2.13 27.86
N LYS A 2 -12.33 2.16 26.89
CA LYS A 2 -12.06 2.58 25.50
C LYS A 2 -12.31 4.10 25.42
N GLN A 3 -11.26 4.88 25.21
CA GLN A 3 -11.36 6.34 25.15
C GLN A 3 -11.35 6.82 23.70
N SER A 4 -12.25 7.73 23.34
CA SER A 4 -12.41 8.32 22.01
C SER A 4 -11.60 9.61 21.79
N GLY A 5 -10.72 9.97 22.73
CA GLY A 5 -9.98 11.24 22.75
C GLY A 5 -8.58 11.21 22.13
N PRO A 6 -7.93 12.39 21.98
CA PRO A 6 -6.65 12.55 21.26
C PRO A 6 -5.43 12.01 22.02
N THR A 7 -5.56 11.76 23.32
CA THR A 7 -4.45 11.35 24.19
C THR A 7 -4.48 9.84 24.40
N GLU A 8 -3.32 9.20 24.17
CA GLU A 8 -2.96 7.79 24.44
C GLU A 8 -4.13 6.79 24.55
N GLY A 9 -4.96 6.72 23.51
CA GLY A 9 -6.07 5.78 23.44
C GLY A 9 -5.63 4.31 23.29
N TYR A 10 -6.47 3.40 23.78
CA TYR A 10 -6.33 1.94 23.63
C TYR A 10 -6.08 1.52 22.17
N TYR A 11 -4.94 0.89 21.92
CA TYR A 11 -4.56 0.38 20.60
C TYR A 11 -5.14 -1.02 20.37
N GLY A 12 -6.39 -1.08 19.90
CA GLY A 12 -7.01 -2.34 19.51
C GLY A 12 -6.32 -3.00 18.31
N ARG A 13 -6.47 -4.33 18.19
CA ARG A 13 -6.11 -5.08 16.97
C ARG A 13 -6.88 -4.52 15.78
N ILE A 14 -6.34 -4.73 14.57
CA ILE A 14 -7.08 -4.53 13.31
C ILE A 14 -8.44 -5.22 13.46
N SER A 15 -9.53 -4.56 13.05
CA SER A 15 -10.90 -5.06 13.17
C SER A 15 -10.99 -6.57 12.91
N LYS A 16 -11.72 -7.29 13.77
CA LYS A 16 -11.96 -8.73 13.62
C LYS A 16 -12.85 -9.06 12.40
N GLN A 17 -13.42 -8.05 11.74
CA GLN A 17 -14.28 -8.23 10.59
C GLN A 17 -13.49 -8.60 9.32
N GLY A 18 -14.06 -9.46 8.49
CA GLY A 18 -13.48 -9.94 7.23
C GLY A 18 -12.47 -11.08 7.39
N ASN A 19 -11.90 -11.50 6.26
CA ASN A 19 -10.97 -12.63 6.17
C ASN A 19 -9.60 -12.29 6.80
N ALA A 20 -9.13 -13.14 7.72
CA ALA A 20 -7.86 -12.95 8.42
C ALA A 20 -6.63 -13.03 7.51
N ASN A 21 -6.64 -13.92 6.52
CA ASN A 21 -5.56 -14.08 5.55
C ASN A 21 -5.43 -12.83 4.68
N LEU A 22 -6.57 -12.29 4.24
CA LEU A 22 -6.59 -11.05 3.46
C LEU A 22 -5.99 -9.88 4.26
N ARG A 23 -6.37 -9.71 5.53
CA ARG A 23 -5.78 -8.65 6.38
C ARG A 23 -4.26 -8.79 6.49
N ARG A 24 -3.76 -10.01 6.63
CA ARG A 24 -2.31 -10.28 6.72
C ARG A 24 -1.59 -10.00 5.39
N ALA A 25 -2.18 -10.38 4.27
CA ALA A 25 -1.65 -10.07 2.94
C ALA A 25 -1.56 -8.56 2.72
N ILE A 26 -2.61 -7.80 3.07
CA ILE A 26 -2.66 -6.34 2.95
C ILE A 26 -1.58 -5.68 3.81
N TYR A 27 -1.43 -6.14 5.05
CA TYR A 27 -0.40 -5.64 5.95
C TYR A 27 1.00 -5.85 5.37
N ASN A 28 1.30 -7.06 4.86
CA ASN A 28 2.59 -7.38 4.27
C ASN A 28 2.85 -6.59 2.98
N ALA A 29 1.84 -6.45 2.12
CA ALA A 29 1.93 -5.63 0.92
C ALA A 29 2.25 -4.17 1.29
N GLY A 30 1.50 -3.59 2.23
CA GLY A 30 1.75 -2.23 2.72
C GLY A 30 3.13 -2.03 3.33
N ARG A 31 3.63 -3.04 4.07
CA ARG A 31 5.01 -3.02 4.62
C ARG A 31 6.05 -3.01 3.50
N SER A 32 5.95 -3.90 2.51
CA SER A 32 6.89 -3.95 1.38
C SER A 32 6.87 -2.66 0.55
N LEU A 33 5.67 -2.16 0.24
CA LEU A 33 5.47 -0.90 -0.47
C LEU A 33 6.09 0.30 0.27
N SER A 34 6.12 0.29 1.60
CA SER A 34 6.70 1.41 2.38
C SER A 34 8.21 1.55 2.20
N VAL A 35 8.87 0.46 1.81
CA VAL A 35 10.33 0.39 1.62
C VAL A 35 10.68 0.63 0.16
N HIS A 36 10.03 -0.07 -0.77
CA HIS A 36 10.49 -0.20 -2.16
C HIS A 36 9.70 0.63 -3.18
N ASN A 37 8.60 1.29 -2.80
CA ASN A 37 7.74 1.99 -3.75
C ASN A 37 7.81 3.51 -3.59
N ASP A 38 8.45 4.17 -4.56
CA ASP A 38 8.61 5.62 -4.57
C ASP A 38 7.29 6.36 -4.81
N VAL A 39 6.38 5.79 -5.60
CA VAL A 39 5.07 6.38 -5.91
C VAL A 39 4.21 6.56 -4.64
N LEU A 40 4.28 5.61 -3.72
CA LEU A 40 3.51 5.64 -2.46
C LEU A 40 4.32 6.19 -1.29
N LYS A 41 5.61 6.47 -1.46
CA LYS A 41 6.48 7.02 -0.40
C LYS A 41 5.97 8.35 0.15
N PRO A 42 5.52 9.34 -0.65
CA PRO A 42 4.99 10.59 -0.11
C PRO A 42 3.77 10.37 0.78
N PHE A 43 2.93 9.38 0.44
CA PHE A 43 1.78 9.01 1.26
C PHE A 43 2.21 8.41 2.61
N TYR A 44 3.24 7.58 2.62
CA TYR A 44 3.84 7.04 3.85
C TYR A 44 4.40 8.17 4.73
N THR A 45 5.23 9.05 4.16
CA THR A 45 5.90 10.15 4.88
C THR A 45 4.88 11.07 5.54
N ARG A 46 3.84 11.48 4.81
CA ARG A 46 2.74 12.30 5.34
C ARG A 46 2.02 11.66 6.54
N LEU A 47 1.89 10.33 6.58
CA LEU A 47 1.27 9.64 7.72
C LEU A 47 2.23 9.51 8.90
N LYS A 48 3.53 9.36 8.63
CA LYS A 48 4.58 9.30 9.64
C LYS A 48 4.76 10.65 10.34
N GLU A 49 4.78 11.75 9.58
CA GLU A 49 4.83 13.13 10.10
C GLU A 49 3.63 13.45 11.00
N LYS A 50 2.45 12.88 10.69
CA LYS A 50 1.26 12.97 11.55
C LYS A 50 1.34 12.12 12.83
N GLY A 51 2.49 11.52 13.15
CA GLY A 51 2.69 10.71 14.36
C GLY A 51 1.95 9.36 14.34
N LYS A 52 1.54 8.85 13.18
CA LYS A 52 0.81 7.57 13.14
C LYS A 52 1.77 6.40 13.38
N LYS A 53 1.34 5.42 14.20
CA LYS A 53 2.07 4.16 14.41
C LYS A 53 2.25 3.40 13.10
N ALA A 54 3.43 2.80 12.90
CA ALA A 54 3.82 2.13 11.66
C ALA A 54 2.80 1.09 11.19
N GLY A 55 2.25 0.28 12.09
CA GLY A 55 1.23 -0.72 11.73
C GLY A 55 -0.03 -0.11 11.10
N LYS A 56 -0.48 1.06 11.56
CA LYS A 56 -1.61 1.78 10.95
C LYS A 56 -1.24 2.32 9.57
N ILE A 57 0.01 2.74 9.40
CA ILE A 57 0.53 3.21 8.11
C ILE A 57 0.57 2.08 7.09
N TYR A 58 1.07 0.89 7.46
CA TYR A 58 1.12 -0.26 6.55
C TYR A 58 -0.27 -0.68 6.08
N ILE A 59 -1.26 -0.72 6.97
CA ILE A 59 -2.65 -1.00 6.57
C ILE A 59 -3.18 0.08 5.62
N ALA A 60 -2.95 1.36 5.93
CA ALA A 60 -3.37 2.45 5.07
C ALA A 60 -2.73 2.38 3.67
N MET A 61 -1.45 2.00 3.61
CA MET A 61 -0.73 1.79 2.36
C MET A 61 -1.29 0.60 1.57
N GLY A 62 -1.49 -0.56 2.21
CA GLY A 62 -2.08 -1.72 1.55
C GLY A 62 -3.50 -1.45 1.03
N ASN A 63 -4.31 -0.70 1.79
CA ASN A 63 -5.63 -0.26 1.34
C ASN A 63 -5.54 0.69 0.14
N LYS A 64 -4.57 1.62 0.12
CA LYS A 64 -4.35 2.50 -1.03
C LYS A 64 -3.92 1.69 -2.26
N PHE A 65 -3.07 0.69 -2.09
CA PHE A 65 -2.67 -0.23 -3.14
C PHE A 65 -3.85 -1.01 -3.74
N ILE A 66 -4.70 -1.61 -2.90
CA ILE A 66 -5.90 -2.32 -3.39
C ILE A 66 -6.81 -1.40 -4.18
N LYS A 67 -7.05 -0.17 -3.71
CA LYS A 67 -7.88 0.79 -4.43
C LYS A 67 -7.33 1.12 -5.82
N ILE A 68 -6.00 1.25 -5.94
CA ILE A 68 -5.33 1.45 -7.22
C ILE A 68 -5.52 0.22 -8.12
N ALA A 69 -5.23 -0.98 -7.61
CA ALA A 69 -5.40 -2.22 -8.36
C ALA A 69 -6.84 -2.42 -8.83
N PHE A 70 -7.81 -2.15 -7.96
CA PHE A 70 -9.23 -2.23 -8.31
C PHE A 70 -9.62 -1.23 -9.40
N ALA A 71 -9.15 0.01 -9.33
CA ALA A 71 -9.40 1.02 -10.36
C ALA A 71 -8.78 0.63 -11.71
N MET A 72 -7.57 0.06 -11.71
CA MET A 72 -6.92 -0.46 -12.92
C MET A 72 -7.74 -1.57 -13.58
N LEU A 73 -8.19 -2.54 -12.77
CA LEU A 73 -9.01 -3.66 -13.27
C LEU A 73 -10.37 -3.19 -13.78
N LYS A 74 -11.04 -2.32 -13.01
CA LYS A 74 -12.37 -1.80 -13.36
C LYS A 74 -12.37 -1.02 -14.68
N ASN A 75 -11.35 -0.18 -14.89
CA ASN A 75 -11.27 0.69 -16.06
C ASN A 75 -10.44 0.08 -17.20
N GLN A 76 -9.96 -1.17 -17.04
CA GLN A 76 -9.08 -1.86 -17.98
C GLN A 76 -7.89 -0.99 -18.42
N SER A 77 -7.37 -0.20 -17.50
CA SER A 77 -6.32 0.78 -17.77
C SER A 77 -5.06 0.43 -16.98
N PRO A 78 -3.86 0.55 -17.58
CA PRO A 78 -2.61 0.30 -16.89
C PRO A 78 -2.38 1.31 -15.76
N PHE A 79 -1.41 1.01 -14.90
CA PHE A 79 -1.00 1.92 -13.84
C PHE A 79 -0.46 3.22 -14.43
N LYS A 80 -0.97 4.36 -13.95
CA LYS A 80 -0.53 5.69 -14.34
C LYS A 80 0.17 6.36 -13.16
N TRP A 81 1.35 6.90 -13.44
CA TRP A 81 2.10 7.73 -12.50
C TRP A 81 2.54 8.99 -13.23
N ASP A 82 2.41 10.14 -12.56
CA ASP A 82 2.75 11.47 -13.08
C ASP A 82 4.27 11.74 -13.17
N ASN A 83 5.07 10.69 -13.36
CA ASN A 83 6.51 10.81 -13.55
C ASN A 83 6.83 10.71 -15.05
N PRO A 84 7.48 11.72 -15.65
CA PRO A 84 7.88 11.70 -17.06
C PRO A 84 8.76 10.52 -17.46
N THR A 85 9.50 9.94 -16.52
CA THR A 85 10.44 8.84 -16.75
C THR A 85 9.75 7.47 -16.74
N PHE A 86 8.53 7.39 -16.21
CA PHE A 86 7.87 6.11 -15.99
C PHE A 86 7.07 5.66 -17.21
N ASP A 87 7.53 4.57 -17.85
CA ASP A 87 6.76 3.83 -18.84
C ASP A 87 6.45 2.42 -18.33
N TYR A 88 5.16 2.13 -18.10
CA TYR A 88 4.72 0.83 -17.63
C TYR A 88 5.03 -0.29 -18.64
N LYS A 89 5.05 0.01 -19.95
CA LYS A 89 5.34 -0.99 -20.98
C LYS A 89 6.79 -1.46 -20.85
N GLN A 90 7.72 -0.53 -20.66
CA GLN A 90 9.15 -0.85 -20.48
C GLN A 90 9.37 -1.71 -19.23
N GLU A 91 8.75 -1.34 -18.10
CA GLU A 91 8.84 -2.09 -16.84
C GLU A 91 8.26 -3.50 -16.95
N VAL A 92 7.14 -3.67 -17.65
CA VAL A 92 6.54 -4.98 -17.89
C VAL A 92 7.43 -5.83 -18.78
N THR A 93 7.91 -5.29 -19.90
CA THR A 93 8.82 -6.00 -20.80
C THR A 93 10.08 -6.44 -20.08
N LYS A 94 10.71 -5.56 -19.30
CA LYS A 94 11.89 -5.86 -18.48
C LYS A 94 11.64 -7.07 -17.58
N LYS A 95 10.50 -7.12 -16.88
CA LYS A 95 10.16 -8.24 -15.99
C LYS A 95 9.92 -9.54 -16.75
N LEU A 96 9.21 -9.48 -17.89
CA LEU A 96 8.95 -10.65 -18.72
C LEU A 96 10.26 -11.24 -19.26
N MET A 97 11.16 -10.39 -19.77
CA MET A 97 12.46 -10.84 -20.28
C MET A 97 13.34 -11.44 -19.18
N LEU A 98 13.33 -10.87 -17.98
CA LEU A 98 14.11 -11.37 -16.85
C LEU A 98 13.62 -12.74 -16.36
N GLN A 99 12.34 -13.07 -16.55
CA GLN A 99 11.80 -14.40 -16.24
C GLN A 99 12.12 -15.46 -17.29
N ILE A 100 12.34 -15.07 -18.54
CA ILE A 100 12.74 -16.01 -19.61
C ILE A 100 14.23 -16.36 -19.50
N ALA A 101 15.04 -15.45 -18.96
CA ALA A 101 16.48 -15.62 -18.82
C ALA A 101 16.93 -16.34 -17.53
N ALA A 102 16.01 -16.63 -16.61
CA ALA A 102 16.26 -17.30 -15.32
C ALA A 102 15.78 -18.75 -15.35
#